data_AF-A0A4Q9MCG9-F1
#
_entry.id   AF-A0A4Q9MCG9-F1
#
_cell.length_a   1.000
_cell.length_b   1.000
_cell.length_c   1.000
_cell.angle_alpha   90.00
_cell.angle_beta   90.00
_cell.angle_gamma   90.00
#
_symmetry.space_group_name_H-M   'P 1'
#
loop_
_entity.id
_entity.type
_entity.pdbx_description
1 polymer ?
#
loop_
_entity_poly.entity_id
_entity_poly.type
_entity_poly.pdbx_seq_one_letter_code
_entity_poly.pdbx_strand_id
1 'polypeptide(L)'
;MTNLEVCMALLEAIDQHRLAPGCMAACCSARPNFCVIDGDGDTLDAALFDHDVELSSSRAPWTAQEVPIFCCDRNGNMEDDEEKRKEMLSWYSRYAAVLFDVQQRLFLVMIAVTGRTFRILRWDRSWVVMSEAVDYATSCGVHPSPIATSLKCSGRTLLLFG
;
A
#
# COMPACT_ATOMS: atom_id res chain seq x y z
N MET A 1 9.73 -11.65 13.77
CA MET A 1 9.85 -10.56 12.80
C MET A 1 8.83 -9.51 13.17
N THR A 2 9.25 -8.25 13.32
CA THR A 2 8.35 -7.10 13.50
C THR A 2 7.71 -6.73 12.15
N ASN A 3 6.60 -5.99 12.14
CA ASN A 3 6.01 -5.58 10.86
C ASN A 3 6.91 -4.67 10.03
N LEU A 4 7.72 -3.85 10.69
CA LEU A 4 8.72 -3.04 10.02
C LEU A 4 9.69 -3.91 9.21
N GLU A 5 10.15 -5.03 9.77
CA GLU A 5 11.02 -5.98 9.08
C GLU A 5 10.31 -6.66 7.90
N VAL A 6 9.06 -7.08 8.08
CA VAL A 6 8.26 -7.67 6.98
C VAL A 6 8.11 -6.69 5.83
N CYS A 7 7.81 -5.43 6.15
CA CYS A 7 7.55 -4.42 5.13
C CYS A 7 8.81 -3.94 4.45
N MET A 8 9.92 -3.79 5.17
CA MET A 8 11.21 -3.53 4.54
C MET A 8 11.61 -4.69 3.62
N ALA A 9 11.44 -5.94 4.06
CA ALA A 9 11.72 -7.11 3.22
C ALA A 9 10.81 -7.17 1.99
N LEU A 10 9.54 -6.76 2.11
CA LEU A 10 8.63 -6.67 0.98
C LEU A 10 9.08 -5.60 -0.03
N LEU A 11 9.42 -4.39 0.43
CA LEU A 11 9.90 -3.31 -0.44
C LEU A 11 11.19 -3.74 -1.16
N GLU A 12 12.12 -4.35 -0.42
CA GLU A 12 13.36 -4.89 -0.98
C GLU A 12 13.08 -5.99 -2.01
N ALA A 13 12.14 -6.89 -1.75
CA ALA A 13 11.74 -7.94 -2.68
C ALA A 13 11.10 -7.36 -3.97
N ILE A 14 10.26 -6.33 -3.85
CA ILE A 14 9.64 -5.66 -5.02
C ILE A 14 10.73 -5.11 -5.95
N ASP A 15 11.73 -4.43 -5.39
CA ASP A 15 12.82 -3.83 -6.16
C ASP A 15 13.79 -4.89 -6.68
N GLN A 16 14.24 -5.83 -5.83
CA GLN A 16 15.19 -6.88 -6.19
C GLN A 16 14.65 -7.78 -7.31
N HIS A 17 13.37 -8.13 -7.25
CA HIS A 17 12.72 -9.00 -8.25
C HIS A 17 12.02 -8.22 -9.37
N ARG A 18 12.07 -6.88 -9.36
CA ARG A 18 11.43 -6.01 -10.35
C ARG A 18 9.94 -6.30 -10.54
N LEU A 19 9.22 -6.51 -9.44
CA LEU A 19 7.80 -6.88 -9.46
C LEU A 19 6.91 -5.74 -9.98
N ALA A 20 7.38 -4.49 -9.91
CA ALA A 20 6.72 -3.31 -10.46
C ALA A 20 7.66 -2.55 -11.42
N PRO A 21 7.79 -2.97 -12.69
CA PRO A 21 8.69 -2.32 -13.63
C PRO A 21 8.36 -0.83 -13.83
N GLY A 22 9.38 0.02 -13.78
CA GLY A 22 9.23 1.48 -13.89
C GLY A 22 8.81 2.18 -12.59
N CYS A 23 8.69 1.42 -11.50
CA CYS A 23 8.50 1.95 -10.16
C CYS A 23 9.67 1.59 -9.25
N MET A 24 9.78 2.32 -8.15
CA MET A 24 10.68 2.03 -7.02
C MET A 24 9.85 1.93 -5.74
N ALA A 25 10.05 0.87 -4.96
CA ALA A 25 9.40 0.69 -3.67
C ALA A 25 10.24 1.32 -2.55
N ALA A 26 9.68 2.29 -1.83
CA ALA A 26 10.44 3.00 -0.80
C ALA A 26 9.59 3.42 0.39
N CYS A 27 10.26 3.66 1.52
CA CYS A 27 9.68 4.35 2.66
C CYS A 27 9.51 5.84 2.34
N CYS A 28 8.42 6.42 2.82
CA CYS A 28 8.12 7.83 2.63
C CYS A 28 8.92 8.72 3.59
N SER A 29 9.14 9.97 3.17
CA SER A 29 9.64 11.05 4.03
C SER A 29 8.67 11.35 5.17
N ALA A 30 9.05 12.21 6.11
CA ALA A 30 8.15 12.66 7.16
C ALA A 30 6.81 13.13 6.57
N ARG A 31 5.71 12.66 7.18
CA ARG A 31 4.34 13.03 6.81
C ARG A 31 4.13 14.54 6.95
N PRO A 32 3.31 15.19 6.11
CA PRO A 32 3.02 16.62 6.30
C PRO A 32 2.42 16.90 7.68
N ASN A 33 2.89 17.96 8.35
CA ASN A 33 2.58 18.26 9.76
C ASN A 33 1.07 18.44 10.07
N PHE A 34 0.26 18.78 9.08
CA PHE A 34 -1.19 18.94 9.24
C PHE A 34 -1.97 17.61 9.21
N CYS A 35 -1.28 16.50 8.90
CA CYS A 35 -1.90 15.18 8.71
C CYS A 35 -1.85 14.38 10.01
N VAL A 36 -2.84 14.58 10.86
CA VAL A 36 -3.02 13.74 12.05
C VAL A 36 -3.80 12.50 11.64
N ILE A 37 -3.10 11.39 11.43
CA ILE A 37 -3.73 10.07 11.35
C ILE A 37 -3.51 9.45 12.73
N ASP A 38 -4.49 9.61 13.61
CA ASP A 38 -4.39 9.09 14.97
C ASP A 38 -4.28 7.57 14.93
N GLY A 39 -3.12 7.09 15.32
CA GLY A 39 -2.88 5.74 15.75
C GLY A 39 -1.38 5.47 15.84
N ASP A 40 -1.01 4.52 16.69
CA ASP A 40 0.36 4.28 17.13
C ASP A 40 1.38 4.32 15.99
N GLY A 41 2.54 4.95 16.26
CA GLY A 41 3.63 5.23 15.33
C GLY A 41 4.35 4.01 14.72
N ASP A 42 3.70 2.85 14.69
CA ASP A 42 4.19 1.58 14.15
C ASP A 42 3.77 1.33 12.69
N THR A 43 2.97 2.22 12.10
CA THR A 43 2.63 2.12 10.69
C THR A 43 3.77 2.67 9.83
N LEU A 44 4.41 1.79 9.06
CA LEU A 44 5.37 2.19 8.04
C LEU A 44 4.62 2.85 6.87
N ASP A 45 4.83 4.15 6.67
CA ASP A 45 4.39 4.86 5.48
C ASP A 45 5.31 4.47 4.30
N ALA A 46 4.87 3.58 3.42
CA ALA A 46 5.61 3.16 2.22
C ALA A 46 4.77 3.36 0.95
N ALA A 47 5.42 3.39 -0.21
CA ALA A 47 4.73 3.46 -1.50
C ALA A 47 5.61 2.98 -2.65
N LEU A 48 4.96 2.74 -3.79
CA LEU A 48 5.61 2.76 -5.09
C LEU A 48 5.69 4.19 -5.59
N PHE A 49 6.85 4.56 -6.11
CA PHE A 49 7.15 5.83 -6.73
C PHE A 49 7.51 5.63 -8.19
N ASP A 50 7.39 6.67 -9.01
CA ASP A 50 8.05 6.68 -10.30
C ASP A 50 9.56 6.54 -10.09
N HIS A 51 10.22 5.67 -10.87
CA HIS A 51 11.66 5.44 -10.76
C HIS A 51 12.48 6.72 -11.01
N ASP A 52 11.89 7.71 -11.68
CA ASP A 52 12.54 8.99 -11.98
C ASP A 52 12.38 10.04 -10.86
N VAL A 53 11.70 9.71 -9.74
CA VAL A 53 11.56 10.63 -8.61
C VAL A 53 12.92 10.91 -7.96
N GLU A 54 13.34 12.17 -8.00
CA GLU A 54 14.55 12.61 -7.29
C GLU A 54 14.34 12.56 -5.77
N LEU A 55 15.12 11.70 -5.11
CA LEU A 55 15.12 11.56 -3.66
C LEU A 55 16.11 12.55 -3.04
N SER A 56 15.62 13.64 -2.46
CA SER A 56 16.47 14.65 -1.83
C SER A 56 17.18 14.17 -0.54
N SER A 57 16.73 13.06 0.07
CA SER A 57 17.18 12.66 1.43
C SER A 57 17.00 11.17 1.75
N SER A 58 17.26 10.27 0.79
CA SER A 58 17.02 8.80 0.88
C SER A 58 15.60 8.34 1.19
N ARG A 59 14.67 9.29 1.35
CA ARG A 59 13.23 9.07 1.51
C ARG A 59 12.48 9.81 0.42
N ALA A 60 11.43 9.18 -0.09
CA ALA A 60 10.64 9.71 -1.17
C ALA A 60 9.55 10.67 -0.65
N PRO A 61 9.28 11.78 -1.36
CA PRO A 61 8.32 12.77 -0.89
C PRO A 61 6.90 12.20 -0.89
N TRP A 62 6.16 12.50 0.18
CA TRP A 62 4.77 12.05 0.36
C TRP A 62 3.84 12.45 -0.79
N THR A 63 4.12 13.58 -1.45
CA THR A 63 3.37 14.07 -2.62
C THR A 63 3.57 13.21 -3.86
N ALA A 64 4.70 12.50 -3.99
CA ALA A 64 5.04 11.73 -5.19
C ALA A 64 4.64 10.25 -5.11
N GLN A 65 3.96 9.81 -4.04
CA GLN A 65 3.51 8.43 -3.92
C GLN A 65 2.55 8.07 -5.06
N GLU A 66 2.91 7.14 -5.95
CA GLU A 66 2.01 6.66 -7.01
C GLU A 66 1.01 5.65 -6.45
N VAL A 67 1.51 4.60 -5.80
CA VAL A 67 0.69 3.57 -5.14
C VAL A 67 1.14 3.41 -3.70
N PRO A 68 0.37 3.91 -2.72
CA PRO A 68 0.68 3.73 -1.32
C PRO A 68 0.64 2.25 -0.92
N ILE A 69 1.59 1.85 -0.08
CA ILE A 69 1.69 0.52 0.52
C ILE A 69 1.53 0.69 2.03
N PHE A 70 0.51 0.04 2.56
CA PHE A 70 0.15 0.10 3.96
C PHE A 70 0.40 -1.24 4.63
N CYS A 71 1.12 -1.23 5.75
CA CYS A 71 1.48 -2.42 6.50
C CYS A 71 0.84 -2.46 7.89
N CYS A 72 0.26 -3.59 8.28
CA CYS A 72 -0.53 -3.70 9.52
C CYS A 72 -0.01 -4.80 10.47
N ASP A 73 0.32 -4.42 11.72
CA ASP A 73 0.99 -5.29 12.72
C ASP A 73 0.10 -6.02 13.73
N ARG A 74 -1.16 -6.34 13.41
CA ARG A 74 -1.98 -7.03 14.42
C ARG A 74 -2.04 -8.53 14.18
N ASN A 75 -1.13 -9.23 14.84
CA ASN A 75 -1.10 -10.68 14.99
C ASN A 75 -2.43 -11.20 15.57
N GLY A 76 -3.34 -11.63 14.72
CA GLY A 76 -4.61 -12.25 15.09
C GLY A 76 -5.48 -12.44 13.86
N ASN A 77 -6.25 -13.54 13.81
CA ASN A 77 -7.26 -13.76 12.77
C ASN A 77 -8.19 -12.54 12.70
N MET A 78 -7.93 -11.63 11.76
CA MET A 78 -8.66 -10.37 11.59
C MET A 78 -10.01 -10.56 10.89
N GLU A 79 -10.27 -11.75 10.36
CA GLU A 79 -11.46 -12.04 9.58
C GLU A 79 -12.72 -12.21 10.46
N ASP A 80 -12.55 -12.58 11.74
CA ASP A 80 -13.66 -12.87 12.64
C ASP A 80 -14.04 -11.71 13.60
N ASP A 81 -13.27 -10.62 13.63
CA ASP A 81 -13.46 -9.53 14.59
C ASP A 81 -13.89 -8.24 13.88
N GLU A 82 -15.21 -8.01 13.82
CA GLU A 82 -15.82 -6.90 13.08
C GLU A 82 -15.28 -5.53 13.52
N GLU A 83 -14.97 -5.38 14.80
CA GLU A 83 -14.49 -4.13 15.37
C GLU A 83 -13.08 -3.80 14.89
N LYS A 84 -12.20 -4.80 14.83
CA LYS A 84 -10.85 -4.65 14.28
C LYS A 84 -10.90 -4.28 12.80
N ARG A 85 -11.80 -4.89 12.02
CA ARG A 85 -11.99 -4.54 10.61
C ARG A 85 -12.45 -3.08 10.45
N LYS A 86 -13.35 -2.60 11.30
CA LYS A 86 -13.80 -1.19 11.29
C LYS A 86 -12.67 -0.24 11.65
N GLU A 87 -11.86 -0.58 12.65
CA GLU A 87 -10.68 0.20 13.04
C GLU A 87 -9.67 0.30 11.89
N MET A 88 -9.37 -0.82 11.22
CA MET A 88 -8.48 -0.86 10.06
C MET A 88 -9.01 -0.01 8.90
N LEU A 89 -10.30 -0.13 8.58
CA LEU A 89 -10.93 0.71 7.54
C LEU A 89 -10.90 2.19 7.90
N SER A 90 -11.11 2.53 9.18
CA SER A 90 -10.98 3.91 9.68
C SER A 90 -9.57 4.44 9.45
N TRP A 91 -8.55 3.63 9.73
CA TRP A 91 -7.16 4.01 9.45
C TRP A 91 -6.93 4.24 7.96
N TYR A 92 -7.27 3.26 7.11
CA TYR A 92 -7.08 3.39 5.66
C TYR A 92 -7.83 4.61 5.10
N SER A 93 -9.04 4.88 5.61
CA SER A 93 -9.84 6.03 5.20
C SER A 93 -9.18 7.35 5.57
N ARG A 94 -8.57 7.47 6.75
CA ARG A 94 -7.82 8.67 7.16
C ARG A 94 -6.61 8.88 6.28
N TYR A 95 -5.87 7.81 5.98
CA TYR A 95 -4.71 7.86 5.10
C TYR A 95 -5.09 8.27 3.67
N ALA A 96 -6.15 7.67 3.13
CA ALA A 96 -6.73 8.00 1.84
C ALA A 96 -7.14 9.49 1.78
N ALA A 97 -7.82 10.00 2.81
CA ALA A 97 -8.24 11.40 2.88
C ALA A 97 -7.05 12.36 2.78
N VAL A 98 -5.99 12.09 3.54
CA VAL A 98 -4.76 12.90 3.49
C VAL A 98 -4.15 12.91 2.08
N LEU A 99 -4.02 11.75 1.44
CA LEU A 99 -3.47 11.67 0.09
C LEU A 99 -4.33 12.41 -0.93
N PHE A 100 -5.65 12.31 -0.80
CA PHE A 100 -6.55 13.05 -1.66
C PHE A 100 -6.39 14.56 -1.52
N ASP A 101 -6.12 15.06 -0.32
CA ASP A 101 -5.92 16.49 -0.07
C ASP A 101 -4.53 16.97 -0.52
N VAL A 102 -3.50 16.15 -0.32
CA VAL A 102 -2.12 16.48 -0.72
C VAL A 102 -1.91 16.37 -2.22
N GLN A 103 -2.45 15.32 -2.85
CA GLN A 103 -2.18 14.99 -4.26
C GLN A 103 -3.32 15.40 -5.21
N GLN A 104 -4.46 15.85 -4.68
CA GLN A 104 -5.64 16.29 -5.47
C GLN A 104 -6.11 15.24 -6.49
N ARG A 105 -6.13 13.96 -6.07
CA ARG A 105 -6.51 12.82 -6.93
C ARG A 105 -8.03 12.65 -7.02
N LEU A 106 -8.49 12.07 -8.14
CA LEU A 106 -9.89 11.65 -8.32
C LEU A 106 -10.17 10.29 -7.68
N PHE A 107 -9.19 9.39 -7.77
CA PHE A 107 -9.19 8.07 -7.14
C PHE A 107 -7.76 7.73 -6.70
N LEU A 108 -7.61 6.82 -5.75
CA LEU A 108 -6.31 6.24 -5.39
C LEU A 108 -6.42 4.73 -5.36
N VAL A 109 -5.29 4.09 -5.52
CA VAL A 109 -5.16 2.65 -5.35
C VAL A 109 -4.08 2.42 -4.32
N MET A 110 -4.38 1.61 -3.33
CA MET A 110 -3.50 1.32 -2.20
C MET A 110 -3.34 -0.19 -2.06
N ILE A 111 -2.14 -0.63 -1.71
CA ILE A 111 -1.85 -2.02 -1.36
C ILE A 111 -1.87 -2.11 0.16
N ALA A 112 -2.74 -2.94 0.72
CA ALA A 112 -2.78 -3.22 2.14
C ALA A 112 -2.17 -4.60 2.41
N VAL A 113 -1.11 -4.65 3.22
CA VAL A 113 -0.38 -5.85 3.59
C VAL A 113 -0.68 -6.16 5.05
N THR A 114 -1.13 -7.38 5.30
CA THR A 114 -1.53 -7.85 6.62
C THR A 114 -1.00 -9.26 6.83
N GLY A 115 0.05 -9.38 7.64
CA GLY A 115 0.71 -10.66 7.89
C GLY A 115 1.22 -11.28 6.60
N ARG A 116 0.58 -12.38 6.16
CA ARG A 116 0.93 -13.15 4.94
C ARG A 116 0.04 -12.86 3.73
N THR A 117 -0.88 -11.92 3.86
CA THR A 117 -1.84 -11.59 2.80
C THR A 117 -1.71 -10.15 2.38
N PHE A 118 -2.05 -9.86 1.13
CA PHE A 118 -2.25 -8.50 0.66
C PHE A 118 -3.62 -8.32 0.01
N ARG A 119 -4.10 -7.09 0.00
CA ARG A 119 -5.32 -6.66 -0.70
C ARG A 119 -5.03 -5.41 -1.52
N ILE A 120 -5.73 -5.28 -2.64
CA ILE A 120 -5.77 -4.06 -3.44
C ILE A 120 -7.02 -3.29 -3.04
N LEU A 121 -6.83 -2.03 -2.66
CA LEU A 121 -7.90 -1.11 -2.25
C LEU A 121 -8.01 -0.02 -3.32
N ARG A 122 -9.15 0.06 -4.00
CA ARG A 122 -9.49 1.20 -4.86
C ARG A 122 -10.35 2.16 -4.06
N TRP A 123 -9.86 3.36 -3.80
CA TRP A 123 -10.66 4.41 -3.18
C TRP A 123 -11.08 5.46 -4.20
N ASP A 124 -12.32 5.89 -4.04
CA ASP A 124 -12.76 7.20 -4.47
C ASP A 124 -12.90 8.10 -3.21
N ARG A 125 -13.22 9.38 -3.38
CA ARG A 125 -13.32 10.36 -2.27
C ARG A 125 -14.25 9.95 -1.11
N SER A 126 -15.17 9.01 -1.31
CA SER A 126 -16.19 8.65 -0.31
C SER A 126 -16.37 7.15 -0.09
N TRP A 127 -15.72 6.28 -0.88
CA TRP A 127 -15.93 4.84 -0.79
C TRP A 127 -14.68 4.07 -1.18
N VAL A 128 -14.63 2.80 -0.78
CA VAL A 128 -13.54 1.86 -1.10
C VAL A 128 -14.11 0.54 -1.61
N VAL A 129 -13.52 0.00 -2.66
CA VAL A 129 -13.66 -1.43 -3.03
C VAL A 129 -12.35 -2.13 -2.70
N MET A 130 -12.47 -3.26 -2.03
CA MET A 130 -11.35 -4.10 -1.63
C MET A 130 -11.36 -5.37 -2.49
N SER A 131 -10.19 -5.81 -2.92
CA SER A 131 -10.03 -7.15 -3.48
C SER A 131 -10.17 -8.22 -2.40
N GLU A 132 -10.32 -9.47 -2.84
CA GLU A 132 -10.05 -10.63 -1.98
C GLU A 132 -8.61 -10.59 -1.43
N ALA A 133 -8.40 -11.21 -0.29
CA ALA A 133 -7.08 -11.36 0.30
C ALA A 133 -6.26 -12.38 -0.49
N VAL A 134 -5.06 -12.00 -0.91
CA VAL A 134 -4.14 -12.89 -1.62
C VAL A 134 -3.01 -13.28 -0.69
N ASP A 135 -2.87 -14.58 -0.40
CA ASP A 135 -1.73 -15.13 0.34
C ASP A 135 -0.54 -15.29 -0.61
N TYR A 136 0.46 -14.42 -0.47
CA TYR A 136 1.64 -14.40 -1.32
C TYR A 136 2.69 -15.47 -0.95
N ALA A 137 2.53 -16.18 0.17
CA ALA A 137 3.41 -17.29 0.53
C ALA A 137 2.96 -18.61 -0.11
N THR A 138 1.65 -18.78 -0.28
CA THR A 138 1.05 -20.04 -0.77
C THR A 138 0.71 -20.00 -2.26
N SER A 139 0.50 -18.81 -2.85
CA SER A 139 0.14 -18.66 -4.27
C SER A 139 1.23 -19.09 -5.27
N CYS A 140 2.47 -19.29 -4.83
CA CYS A 140 3.60 -19.74 -5.67
C CYS A 140 3.45 -21.14 -6.32
N GLY A 141 2.29 -21.80 -6.22
CA GLY A 141 2.06 -23.15 -6.76
C GLY A 141 0.74 -23.41 -7.49
N VAL A 142 -0.16 -22.42 -7.63
CA VAL A 142 -1.45 -22.61 -8.31
C VAL A 142 -1.68 -21.46 -9.27
N HIS A 143 -1.94 -21.77 -10.54
CA HIS A 143 -2.28 -20.78 -11.57
C HIS A 143 -3.26 -19.73 -11.01
N PRO A 144 -2.86 -18.46 -10.91
CA PRO A 144 -3.73 -17.43 -10.39
C PRO A 144 -4.85 -17.17 -11.41
N SER A 145 -6.09 -17.23 -10.95
CA SER A 145 -7.23 -16.76 -11.73
C SER A 145 -6.99 -15.30 -12.14
N PRO A 146 -7.29 -14.91 -13.40
CA PRO A 146 -6.88 -13.64 -13.95
C PRO A 146 -7.78 -12.52 -13.45
N ILE A 147 -7.57 -12.06 -12.22
CA ILE A 147 -7.94 -10.68 -11.86
C ILE A 147 -6.74 -9.82 -12.24
N ALA A 148 -6.53 -9.69 -13.56
CA ALA A 148 -5.63 -8.70 -14.12
C ALA A 148 -6.22 -7.32 -13.86
N THR A 149 -5.98 -6.77 -12.66
CA THR A 149 -6.26 -5.36 -12.42
C THR A 149 -5.12 -4.59 -13.06
N SER A 150 -5.27 -4.30 -14.36
CA SER A 150 -4.43 -3.31 -15.05
C SER A 150 -4.66 -1.98 -14.34
N LEU A 151 -3.72 -1.61 -13.47
CA LEU A 151 -3.81 -0.37 -12.74
C LEU A 151 -3.12 0.71 -13.56
N LYS A 152 -3.91 1.52 -14.27
CA LYS A 152 -3.37 2.69 -14.97
C LYS A 152 -3.30 3.86 -13.99
N CYS A 153 -2.12 4.10 -13.43
CA CYS A 153 -1.81 5.33 -12.70
C CYS A 153 -0.85 6.16 -13.55
N SER A 154 -1.17 7.44 -13.77
CA SER A 154 -0.29 8.39 -14.48
C SER A 154 0.20 7.94 -15.87
N GLY A 155 -0.65 7.25 -16.65
CA GLY A 155 -0.31 6.75 -17.99
C GLY A 155 0.53 5.46 -18.02
N ARG A 156 0.94 4.92 -16.87
CA ARG A 156 1.67 3.65 -16.75
C ARG A 156 0.72 2.55 -16.27
N THR A 157 0.79 1.37 -16.87
CA THR A 157 0.00 0.20 -16.46
C THR A 157 0.82 -0.62 -15.48
N LEU A 158 0.50 -0.52 -14.19
CA LEU A 158 0.95 -1.47 -13.18
C LEU A 158 0.17 -2.76 -13.40
N LEU A 159 0.87 -3.77 -13.92
CA LEU A 159 0.38 -5.14 -13.94
C LEU A 159 0.76 -5.76 -12.61
N LEU A 160 -0.19 -5.74 -11.68
CA LEU A 160 -0.08 -6.54 -10.46
C LEU A 160 -0.34 -7.99 -10.88
N PHE A 161 0.73 -8.71 -11.18
CA PHE A 161 0.66 -10.15 -11.40
C PHE A 161 0.43 -10.82 -10.04
N GLY A 162 -0.73 -11.44 -9.89
CA GLY A 162 -1.00 -12.41 -8.83
C GLY A 162 -0.35 -13.74 -9.15
#